data_AF-A0A3D0I3H0-F1
#
_entry.id   AF-A0A3D0I3H0-F1
#
_cell.length_a   1.000
_cell.length_b   1.000
_cell.length_c   1.000
_cell.angle_alpha   90.00
_cell.angle_beta   90.00
_cell.angle_gamma   90.00
#
_symmetry.space_group_name_H-M   'P 1'
#
loop_
_entity.id
_entity.type
_entity.pdbx_description
1 polymer ?
#
loop_
_entity_poly.entity_id
_entity_poly.type
_entity_poly.pdbx_seq_one_letter_code
_entity_poly.pdbx_strand_id
1 'polypeptide(L)'
;MLAQRARTCARVMTFGDGGDVRAEHVRPLGSRGFAFDVVAPPGRVAVHVAGLGESSVMNALAATAGSLAAGATLSDVASGLGRYRPIG
;
A
#
# COMPACT_ATOMS: atom_id res chain seq x y z
N MET A 1 -5.24 4.87 -13.94
CA MET A 1 -3.82 5.27 -14.02
C MET A 1 -3.09 4.46 -15.11
N LEU A 2 -3.38 4.68 -16.40
CA LEU A 2 -2.70 3.98 -17.52
C LEU A 2 -1.63 4.83 -18.23
N ALA A 3 -1.62 6.16 -18.03
CA ALA A 3 -0.82 7.09 -18.83
C ALA A 3 0.71 6.98 -18.61
N GLN A 4 1.18 6.59 -17.41
CA GLN A 4 2.61 6.36 -17.19
C GLN A 4 3.12 5.08 -17.91
N ARG A 5 2.25 4.10 -18.16
CA ARG A 5 2.68 2.79 -18.68
C ARG A 5 3.22 2.86 -20.11
N ALA A 6 2.67 3.74 -20.93
CA ALA A 6 3.11 3.95 -22.30
C ALA A 6 4.39 4.80 -22.43
N ARG A 7 4.95 5.32 -21.32
CA ARG A 7 6.06 6.28 -21.33
C ARG A 7 7.39 5.73 -20.80
N THR A 8 7.45 4.44 -20.48
CA THR A 8 8.68 3.82 -19.96
C THR A 8 8.78 2.35 -20.38
N CYS A 9 10.01 1.89 -20.61
CA CYS A 9 10.31 0.46 -20.77
C CYS A 9 10.54 -0.23 -19.41
N ALA A 10 10.53 0.53 -18.30
CA ALA A 10 10.67 -0.02 -16.96
C ALA A 10 9.41 -0.78 -16.51
N ARG A 11 9.57 -1.69 -15.55
CA ARG A 11 8.44 -2.40 -14.94
C ARG A 11 7.52 -1.40 -14.24
N VAL A 12 6.26 -1.34 -14.68
CA VAL A 12 5.21 -0.48 -14.09
C VAL A 12 4.41 -1.29 -13.09
N MET A 13 4.26 -0.75 -11.88
CA MET A 13 3.42 -1.33 -10.83
C MET A 13 2.27 -0.37 -10.53
N THR A 14 1.05 -0.87 -10.59
CA THR A 14 -0.18 -0.11 -10.34
C THR A 14 -0.70 -0.37 -8.94
N PHE A 15 -1.42 0.60 -8.37
CA PHE A 15 -2.02 0.47 -7.04
C PHE A 15 -3.49 0.93 -7.03
N GLY A 16 -4.28 0.37 -6.12
CA GLY A 16 -5.72 0.62 -6.00
C GLY A 16 -6.55 -0.57 -6.47
N ASP A 17 -7.85 -0.36 -6.60
CA ASP A 17 -8.77 -1.42 -7.02
C ASP A 17 -8.42 -1.94 -8.43
N GLY A 18 -8.37 -3.27 -8.58
CA GLY A 18 -7.91 -3.94 -9.80
C GLY A 18 -6.42 -3.74 -10.17
N GLY A 19 -5.61 -3.11 -9.32
CA GLY A 19 -4.18 -2.90 -9.52
C GLY A 19 -3.30 -4.06 -9.06
N ASP A 20 -2.00 -3.98 -9.37
CA ASP A 20 -1.00 -4.96 -8.92
C ASP A 20 -0.90 -4.97 -7.38
N VAL A 21 -1.02 -3.81 -6.75
CA VAL A 21 -1.03 -3.63 -5.29
C VAL A 21 -2.40 -3.12 -4.85
N ARG A 22 -3.14 -3.94 -4.10
CA ARG A 22 -4.50 -3.62 -3.67
C ARG A 22 -4.72 -3.91 -2.19
N ALA A 23 -5.76 -3.28 -1.63
CA ALA A 23 -6.21 -3.56 -0.28
C ALA A 23 -7.42 -4.50 -0.31
N GLU A 24 -7.40 -5.54 0.51
CA GLU A 24 -8.53 -6.42 0.78
C GLU A 24 -8.89 -6.36 2.27
N HIS A 25 -10.13 -6.72 2.61
CA HIS A 25 -10.62 -6.76 3.99
C HIS A 25 -10.40 -5.46 4.79
N VAL A 26 -10.59 -4.30 4.15
CA VAL A 26 -10.41 -3.01 4.82
C VAL A 26 -11.39 -2.86 5.98
N ARG A 27 -10.84 -2.55 7.16
CA ARG A 27 -11.57 -2.33 8.41
C ARG A 27 -11.11 -1.01 9.05
N PRO A 28 -12.01 -0.03 9.23
CA PRO A 28 -11.70 1.13 10.04
C PRO A 28 -11.60 0.73 11.51
N LEU A 29 -10.57 1.25 12.21
CA LEU A 29 -10.32 1.03 13.64
C LEU A 29 -10.54 2.30 14.47
N GLY A 30 -11.33 3.25 13.93
CA GLY A 30 -11.58 4.55 14.54
C GLY A 30 -10.32 5.42 14.57
N SER A 31 -10.00 5.98 15.74
CA SER A 31 -8.80 6.82 15.94
C SER A 31 -7.48 6.08 15.77
N ARG A 32 -7.50 4.73 15.76
CA ARG A 32 -6.29 3.91 15.54
C ARG A 32 -5.89 3.82 14.06
N GLY A 33 -6.80 4.15 13.15
CA GLY A 33 -6.58 4.15 11.71
C GLY A 33 -7.27 2.97 11.02
N PHE A 34 -6.56 2.27 10.13
CA PHE A 34 -7.13 1.21 9.29
C PHE A 34 -6.31 -0.08 9.39
N ALA A 35 -7.02 -1.23 9.42
CA ALA A 35 -6.44 -2.55 9.22
C ALA A 35 -6.94 -3.14 7.91
N PHE A 36 -6.05 -3.76 7.14
CA PHE A 36 -6.36 -4.37 5.86
C PHE A 36 -5.26 -5.34 5.43
N ASP A 37 -5.58 -6.19 4.46
CA ASP A 37 -4.60 -7.03 3.78
C ASP A 37 -4.07 -6.27 2.56
N VAL A 38 -2.74 -6.13 2.46
CA VAL A 38 -2.11 -5.75 1.20
C VAL A 38 -1.91 -7.00 0.36
N VAL A 39 -2.44 -6.99 -0.86
CA VAL A 39 -2.21 -8.04 -1.85
C VAL A 39 -1.37 -7.47 -2.99
N ALA A 40 -0.25 -8.14 -3.28
CA ALA A 40 0.72 -7.76 -4.28
C ALA A 40 1.25 -9.02 -5.02
N PRO A 41 1.99 -8.89 -6.13
CA PRO A 41 2.54 -10.06 -6.84
C PRO A 41 3.37 -11.02 -5.97
N PRO A 42 4.18 -10.55 -4.99
CA PRO A 42 4.92 -11.44 -4.10
C PRO A 42 4.05 -12.20 -3.09
N GLY A 43 2.79 -11.80 -2.88
CA GLY A 43 1.89 -12.42 -1.91
C GLY A 43 0.99 -11.44 -1.16
N ARG A 44 0.56 -11.85 0.03
CA ARG A 44 -0.37 -11.12 0.89
C ARG A 44 0.25 -10.86 2.25
N VAL A 45 0.03 -9.68 2.83
CA VAL A 45 0.42 -9.36 4.20
C VAL A 45 -0.64 -8.49 4.88
N ALA A 46 -0.95 -8.81 6.15
CA ALA A 46 -1.83 -7.98 6.96
C ALA A 46 -1.06 -6.74 7.46
N VAL A 47 -1.67 -5.56 7.35
CA VAL A 47 -1.07 -4.30 7.78
C VAL A 47 -2.03 -3.47 8.61
N HIS A 48 -1.44 -2.61 9.43
CA HIS A 48 -2.13 -1.58 10.18
C HIS A 48 -1.48 -0.23 9.89
N VAL A 49 -2.28 0.76 9.53
CA VAL A 49 -1.80 2.12 9.21
C VAL A 49 -2.55 3.11 10.07
N ALA A 50 -1.79 3.92 10.82
CA ALA A 50 -2.33 5.05 11.56
C ALA A 50 -2.75 6.17 10.58
N GLY A 51 -3.98 6.66 10.66
CA GLY A 51 -4.48 7.72 9.78
C GLY A 51 -6.00 7.78 9.77
N LEU A 52 -6.58 8.99 9.71
CA LEU A 52 -8.01 9.19 9.90
C LEU A 52 -8.84 9.16 8.60
N GLY A 53 -8.19 9.18 7.42
CA GLY A 53 -8.89 9.24 6.12
C GLY A 53 -8.66 8.01 5.23
N GLU A 54 -9.61 7.72 4.35
CA GLU A 54 -9.53 6.68 3.31
C GLU A 54 -8.29 6.84 2.41
N SER A 55 -7.81 8.07 2.23
CA SER A 55 -6.54 8.38 1.56
C SER A 55 -5.33 7.68 2.18
N SER A 56 -5.39 7.32 3.48
CA SER A 56 -4.32 6.62 4.18
C SER A 56 -4.12 5.20 3.63
N VAL A 57 -5.20 4.53 3.23
CA VAL A 57 -5.12 3.20 2.58
C VAL A 57 -4.48 3.35 1.20
N MET A 58 -4.93 4.30 0.38
CA MET A 58 -4.35 4.53 -0.95
C MET A 58 -2.87 4.94 -0.89
N ASN A 59 -2.48 5.79 0.05
CA ASN A 59 -1.09 6.17 0.28
C ASN A 59 -0.24 4.98 0.73
N ALA A 60 -0.79 4.10 1.57
CA ALA A 60 -0.10 2.88 1.98
C ALA A 60 0.09 1.91 0.80
N LEU A 61 -0.89 1.78 -0.10
CA LEU A 61 -0.74 0.99 -1.33
C LEU A 61 0.31 1.59 -2.28
N ALA A 62 0.33 2.91 -2.44
CA ALA A 62 1.34 3.61 -3.23
C ALA A 62 2.76 3.42 -2.65
N ALA A 63 2.91 3.58 -1.33
CA ALA A 63 4.17 3.34 -0.63
C ALA A 63 4.63 1.89 -0.75
N THR A 64 3.69 0.94 -0.69
CA THR A 64 3.98 -0.48 -0.90
C THR A 64 4.51 -0.72 -2.32
N ALA A 65 3.83 -0.20 -3.34
CA ALA A 65 4.27 -0.35 -4.73
C ALA A 65 5.69 0.22 -4.95
N GLY A 66 5.97 1.41 -4.39
CA GLY A 66 7.30 2.02 -4.43
C GLY A 66 8.37 1.18 -3.72
N SER A 67 8.06 0.66 -2.53
CA SER A 67 8.99 -0.14 -1.73
C SER A 67 9.31 -1.49 -2.38
N LEU A 68 8.31 -2.17 -2.93
CA LEU A 68 8.50 -3.42 -3.68
C LEU A 68 9.30 -3.18 -4.97
N ALA A 69 9.06 -2.05 -5.65
CA ALA A 69 9.85 -1.66 -6.82
C ALA A 69 11.34 -1.40 -6.46
N ALA A 70 11.61 -0.94 -5.24
CA ALA A 70 12.96 -0.74 -4.70
C ALA A 70 13.60 -2.02 -4.13
N GLY A 71 12.91 -3.16 -4.14
CA GLY A 71 13.44 -4.45 -3.69
C GLY A 71 13.16 -4.80 -2.22
N ALA A 72 12.33 -4.02 -1.52
CA ALA A 72 11.91 -4.36 -0.16
C ALA A 72 10.99 -5.60 -0.15
N THR A 73 10.95 -6.33 0.97
CA THR A 73 10.03 -7.45 1.14
C THR A 73 8.66 -6.96 1.63
N LEU A 74 7.62 -7.80 1.51
CA LEU A 74 6.32 -7.52 2.12
C LEU A 74 6.39 -7.39 3.65
N SER A 75 7.35 -8.06 4.29
CA SER A 75 7.59 -7.95 5.74
C SER A 75 8.14 -6.55 6.10
N ASP A 76 9.09 -6.04 5.31
CA ASP A 76 9.62 -4.68 5.50
C ASP A 76 8.53 -3.62 5.33
N VAL A 77 7.66 -3.80 4.33
CA VAL A 77 6.50 -2.92 4.09
C VAL A 77 5.56 -2.92 5.29
N ALA A 78 5.16 -4.11 5.79
CA ALA A 78 4.26 -4.20 6.93
C ALA A 78 4.86 -3.56 8.20
N SER A 79 6.16 -3.79 8.43
CA SER A 79 6.90 -3.17 9.54
C SER A 79 6.95 -1.64 9.40
N GLY A 80 7.26 -1.12 8.21
CA GLY A 80 7.32 0.33 7.95
C GLY A 80 5.96 1.02 8.10
N LEU A 81 4.91 0.44 7.52
CA LEU A 81 3.54 0.95 7.63
C LEU A 81 3.03 0.94 9.07
N GLY A 82 3.32 -0.09 9.86
CA GLY A 82 2.94 -0.14 11.28
C GLY A 82 3.62 0.94 12.14
N ARG A 83 4.80 1.41 11.72
CA ARG A 83 5.56 2.48 12.38
C ARG A 83 5.15 3.88 11.91
N TYR A 84 4.42 4.00 10.79
CA TYR A 84 3.96 5.27 10.29
C TYR A 84 3.15 6.03 11.35
N ARG A 85 3.41 7.33 11.46
CA ARG A 85 2.66 8.25 12.30
C ARG A 85 2.23 9.42 11.42
N PRO A 86 0.92 9.68 11.28
CA PRO A 86 0.48 10.89 10.60
C PRO A 86 1.00 12.10 11.38
N ILE A 87 1.47 13.10 10.65
CA ILE A 87 1.74 14.41 11.23
C ILE A 87 0.38 15.03 11.56
N GLY A 88 0.16 15.33 12.84
CA GLY A 88 -1.00 16.08 13.33
C GLY A 88 -0.74 17.57 13.29
#